data_AF-A0A2V9ZYK9-F1
#
_entry.id   AF-A0A2V9ZYK9-F1
#
_cell.length_a   1.000
_cell.length_b   1.000
_cell.length_c   1.000
_cell.angle_alpha   90.00
_cell.angle_beta   90.00
_cell.angle_gamma   90.00
#
_symmetry.space_group_name_H-M   'P 1'
#
loop_
_entity.id
_entity.type
_entity.pdbx_description
1 polymer ?
#
loop_
_entity_poly.entity_id
_entity_poly.type
_entity_poly.pdbx_seq_one_letter_code
_entity_poly.pdbx_strand_id
1 'polypeptide(L)'
;MLATDQQARVKNEDPALGGAPNRSEFRFTPAQRDQAIKQVQKELTQEKLLDGNGNVSKEAQKLYSFAKQSALPTPGILVKGCLDDCDVCEPTLMKEIELDLENKRLKNEFLKKQIELLAKSQEYRCCPAGEAEPA
;
A
#
# COMPACT_ATOMS: atom_id res chain seq x y z
N MET A 1 10.64 40.77 -26.56
CA MET A 1 10.34 39.91 -25.40
C MET A 1 10.56 38.48 -25.82
N LEU A 2 11.43 37.79 -25.10
CA LEU A 2 12.10 36.56 -25.51
C LEU A 2 11.13 35.37 -25.60
N ALA A 3 11.14 34.70 -26.75
CA ALA A 3 10.73 33.31 -26.87
C ALA A 3 11.66 32.46 -25.98
N THR A 4 11.10 31.65 -25.10
CA THR A 4 11.85 30.67 -24.33
C THR A 4 11.26 29.29 -24.53
N ASP A 5 12.03 28.52 -25.30
CA ASP A 5 12.22 27.08 -25.25
C ASP A 5 11.59 26.35 -24.05
N GLN A 6 10.61 25.50 -24.33
CA GLN A 6 10.30 24.32 -23.51
C GLN A 6 10.32 23.03 -24.33
N GLN A 7 10.96 23.02 -25.50
CA GLN A 7 11.19 21.80 -26.27
C GLN A 7 12.60 21.27 -26.04
N ALA A 8 12.86 20.73 -24.84
CA ALA A 8 13.98 19.81 -24.67
C ALA A 8 13.79 18.92 -23.44
N ARG A 9 13.84 17.61 -23.69
CA ARG A 9 14.05 16.48 -22.77
C ARG A 9 12.80 15.82 -22.19
N VAL A 10 12.26 14.87 -22.95
CA VAL A 10 11.87 13.59 -22.37
C VAL A 10 12.74 12.53 -23.05
N LYS A 11 13.71 12.03 -22.28
CA LYS A 11 14.58 10.93 -22.69
C LYS A 11 13.76 9.64 -22.60
N ASN A 12 14.02 8.74 -23.54
CA ASN A 12 13.53 7.36 -23.59
C ASN A 12 13.54 6.72 -22.19
N GLU A 13 12.41 6.15 -21.77
CA GLU A 13 12.33 5.23 -20.64
C GLU A 13 12.21 3.80 -21.19
N ASP A 14 12.97 2.90 -20.58
CA ASP A 14 13.18 1.51 -20.96
C ASP A 14 11.88 0.69 -21.08
N PRO A 15 11.76 -0.24 -22.06
CA PRO A 15 10.54 -1.00 -22.31
C PRO A 15 10.24 -2.12 -21.30
N ALA A 16 10.91 -2.14 -20.14
CA ALA A 16 10.90 -3.28 -19.20
C ALA A 16 10.02 -3.10 -17.96
N LEU A 17 9.42 -1.93 -17.75
CA LEU A 17 8.50 -1.69 -16.63
C LEU A 17 7.18 -1.18 -17.20
N GLY A 18 6.16 -2.03 -17.13
CA GLY A 18 4.80 -1.74 -17.57
C GLY A 18 4.22 -0.51 -16.86
N GLY A 19 4.49 0.67 -17.42
CA GLY A 19 3.81 1.90 -17.08
C GLY A 19 2.40 1.84 -17.67
N ALA A 20 1.39 1.95 -16.82
CA ALA A 20 0.04 2.21 -17.30
C ALA A 20 0.07 3.50 -18.14
N PRO A 21 -0.45 3.49 -19.38
CA PRO A 21 -0.39 4.67 -20.24
C PRO A 21 -1.06 5.84 -19.53
N ASN A 22 -0.38 6.99 -19.58
CA ASN A 22 -0.78 8.19 -18.88
C ASN A 22 -2.19 8.58 -19.34
N ARG A 23 -3.15 8.72 -18.42
CA ARG A 23 -4.59 8.93 -18.74
C ARG A 23 -4.84 10.20 -19.59
N SER A 24 -3.83 11.07 -19.74
CA SER A 24 -3.82 12.24 -20.60
C SER A 24 -3.55 11.96 -22.09
N GLU A 25 -3.01 10.80 -22.46
CA GLU A 25 -2.66 10.46 -23.86
C GLU A 25 -3.89 10.10 -24.69
N PHE A 26 -4.99 9.65 -24.05
CA PHE A 26 -6.26 9.33 -24.70
C PHE A 26 -7.30 10.46 -24.55
N ARG A 27 -6.93 11.71 -24.85
CA ARG A 27 -7.88 12.83 -24.85
C ARG A 27 -8.49 13.01 -26.24
N PHE A 28 -9.71 12.50 -26.43
CA PHE A 28 -10.54 12.90 -27.58
C PHE A 28 -10.74 14.41 -27.60
N THR A 29 -10.65 15.01 -28.79
CA THR A 29 -11.08 16.39 -28.99
C THR A 29 -12.59 16.51 -28.73
N PRO A 30 -13.11 17.70 -28.37
CA PRO A 30 -14.55 17.88 -28.17
C PRO A 30 -15.38 17.43 -29.38
N ALA A 31 -14.92 17.74 -30.60
CA ALA A 31 -15.58 17.33 -31.84
C ALA A 31 -15.61 15.80 -32.03
N GLN A 32 -14.51 15.10 -31.71
CA GLN A 32 -14.45 13.64 -31.78
C GLN A 32 -15.40 13.00 -30.75
N ARG A 33 -15.48 13.57 -29.55
CA ARG A 33 -16.43 13.12 -28.51
C ARG A 33 -17.86 13.28 -28.99
N ASP A 34 -18.22 14.42 -29.58
CA ASP A 34 -19.58 14.67 -30.05
C ASP A 34 -19.99 13.74 -31.19
N GLN A 35 -19.06 13.45 -32.11
CA GLN A 35 -19.29 12.47 -33.17
C GLN A 35 -19.51 11.07 -32.61
N ALA A 36 -18.66 10.64 -31.66
CA ALA A 36 -18.80 9.34 -31.02
C ALA A 36 -20.12 9.21 -30.26
N ILE A 37 -20.54 10.26 -29.54
CA ILE A 37 -21.83 10.28 -28.83
C ILE A 37 -22.99 10.15 -29.81
N LYS A 38 -22.98 10.89 -30.93
CA LYS A 38 -24.04 10.78 -31.95
C LYS A 38 -24.13 9.39 -32.56
N GLN A 39 -22.98 8.76 -32.82
CA GLN A 39 -22.93 7.39 -33.33
C GLN A 39 -23.55 6.41 -32.33
N VAL A 40 -23.08 6.42 -31.08
CA VAL A 40 -23.58 5.53 -30.02
C VAL A 40 -25.06 5.76 -29.77
N GLN A 41 -25.51 7.02 -29.75
CA GLN A 41 -26.93 7.35 -29.59
C GLN A 41 -27.78 6.70 -30.68
N LYS A 42 -27.33 6.76 -31.95
CA LYS A 42 -28.03 6.16 -33.08
C LYS A 42 -28.12 4.65 -32.94
N GLU A 43 -27.03 3.99 -32.57
CA GLU A 43 -26.98 2.54 -32.35
C GLU A 43 -27.90 2.12 -31.20
N LEU A 44 -27.90 2.86 -30.10
CA LEU A 44 -28.76 2.59 -28.94
C LEU A 44 -30.26 2.81 -29.23
N THR A 45 -30.63 3.79 -30.06
CA THR A 45 -32.01 3.95 -30.54
C THR A 45 -32.40 2.82 -31.50
N GLN A 46 -31.48 2.36 -32.37
CA GLN A 46 -31.72 1.24 -33.29
C GLN A 46 -32.00 -0.07 -32.54
N GLU A 47 -31.22 -0.35 -31.49
CA GLU A 47 -31.39 -1.53 -30.62
C GLU A 47 -32.55 -1.38 -29.63
N LYS A 48 -33.34 -0.30 -29.70
CA LYS A 48 -34.46 0.02 -28.81
C LYS A 48 -34.07 0.05 -27.33
N LEU A 49 -32.80 0.33 -27.02
CA LEU A 49 -32.32 0.54 -25.65
C LEU A 49 -32.66 1.95 -25.16
N LEU A 50 -32.66 2.92 -26.08
CA LEU A 50 -33.11 4.28 -25.81
C LEU A 50 -34.40 4.60 -26.57
N ASP A 51 -35.22 5.46 -25.98
CA ASP A 51 -36.36 6.11 -26.63
C ASP A 51 -35.91 7.27 -27.54
N GLY A 52 -36.84 7.81 -28.32
CA GLY A 52 -36.57 8.95 -29.22
C GLY A 52 -36.21 10.25 -28.51
N ASN A 53 -36.38 10.32 -27.19
CA ASN A 53 -36.04 11.47 -26.35
C ASN A 53 -34.69 11.28 -25.65
N GLY A 54 -34.00 10.16 -25.87
CA GLY A 54 -32.71 9.82 -25.26
C GLY A 54 -32.79 9.20 -23.86
N ASN A 55 -33.98 8.85 -23.37
CA ASN A 55 -34.14 8.10 -22.13
C ASN A 55 -34.08 6.60 -22.39
N VAL A 56 -33.85 5.80 -21.36
CA VAL A 56 -33.91 4.34 -21.46
C VAL A 56 -35.34 3.90 -21.81
N SER A 57 -35.49 3.02 -22.79
CA SER A 57 -36.80 2.49 -23.18
C SER A 57 -37.45 1.71 -22.04
N LYS A 58 -38.78 1.66 -22.01
CA LYS A 58 -39.53 0.93 -20.96
C LYS A 58 -39.23 -0.56 -20.99
N GLU A 59 -39.02 -1.10 -22.19
CA GLU A 59 -38.67 -2.49 -22.44
C GLU A 59 -37.27 -2.80 -21.89
N ALA A 60 -36.27 -1.96 -22.18
CA ALA A 60 -34.92 -2.12 -21.66
C ALA A 60 -34.88 -1.93 -20.14
N GLN A 61 -35.62 -0.94 -19.62
CA GLN A 61 -35.75 -0.75 -18.18
C GLN A 61 -36.33 -2.01 -17.52
N LYS A 62 -37.35 -2.64 -18.10
CA LYS A 62 -37.91 -3.88 -17.56
C LYS A 62 -36.93 -5.05 -17.61
N LEU A 63 -36.12 -5.17 -18.66
CA LEU A 63 -35.23 -6.32 -18.87
C LEU A 63 -33.93 -6.23 -18.05
N TYR A 64 -33.41 -5.00 -17.90
CA TYR A 64 -32.06 -4.77 -17.38
C TYR A 64 -32.03 -4.02 -16.04
N SER A 65 -33.15 -3.47 -15.57
CA SER A 65 -33.17 -2.84 -14.25
C SER A 65 -33.04 -3.88 -13.14
N PHE A 66 -32.15 -3.61 -12.21
CA PHE A 66 -32.07 -4.33 -10.95
C PHE A 66 -31.97 -3.32 -9.82
N ALA A 67 -32.65 -3.61 -8.72
CA ALA A 67 -32.56 -2.84 -7.49
C ALA A 67 -31.97 -3.74 -6.41
N LYS A 68 -30.85 -3.32 -5.81
CA LYS A 68 -30.27 -3.99 -4.65
C LYS A 68 -30.53 -3.13 -3.43
N GLN A 69 -31.41 -3.60 -2.56
CA GLN A 69 -31.58 -3.03 -1.23
C GLN A 69 -30.79 -3.89 -0.24
N SER A 70 -29.83 -3.28 0.45
CA SER A 70 -29.13 -3.90 1.56
C SER A 70 -29.36 -3.08 2.81
N ALA A 71 -29.84 -3.71 3.87
CA ALA A 71 -29.78 -3.16 5.22
C ALA A 71 -28.58 -3.80 5.91
N LEU A 72 -27.73 -3.00 6.55
CA LEU A 72 -26.80 -3.54 7.53
C LEU A 72 -27.67 -4.00 8.72
N PRO A 73 -27.63 -5.29 9.11
CA PRO A 73 -28.50 -5.83 10.15
C PRO A 73 -28.25 -5.21 11.53
N THR A 74 -27.15 -4.48 11.68
CA THR A 74 -26.77 -3.76 12.89
C THR A 74 -26.65 -2.27 12.57
N PRO A 75 -27.26 -1.37 13.36
CA PRO A 75 -26.91 0.05 13.31
C PRO A 75 -25.40 0.14 13.46
N GLY A 76 -24.71 0.71 12.47
CA GLY A 76 -23.28 0.90 12.55
C GLY A 76 -22.97 1.73 13.80
N ILE A 77 -22.39 1.11 14.82
CA ILE A 77 -21.89 1.84 15.98
C ILE A 77 -20.63 2.54 15.49
N LEU A 78 -20.75 3.85 15.27
CA LEU A 78 -19.60 4.70 15.00
C LEU A 78 -18.87 4.92 16.33
N VAL A 79 -17.94 4.02 16.67
CA VAL A 79 -17.06 4.24 17.80
C VAL A 79 -16.04 5.29 17.37
N LYS A 80 -16.19 6.52 17.87
CA LYS A 80 -15.15 7.53 17.76
C LYS A 80 -13.97 7.03 18.59
N GLY A 81 -13.01 6.38 17.92
CA GLY A 81 -11.74 6.04 18.55
C GLY A 81 -11.06 7.34 18.96
N CYS A 82 -11.08 7.66 20.25
CA CYS A 82 -10.16 8.66 20.79
C CYS A 82 -8.77 8.04 20.65
N LEU A 83 -7.93 8.63 19.80
CA LEU A 83 -6.49 8.38 19.71
C LEU A 83 -5.74 9.02 20.89
N ASP A 84 -6.40 9.13 22.05
CA ASP A 84 -5.77 9.57 23.30
C ASP A 84 -5.37 8.32 24.09
N ASP A 85 -4.56 8.50 25.15
CA ASP A 85 -3.94 7.46 26.00
C ASP A 85 -4.98 6.44 26.55
N CYS A 86 -5.42 5.55 25.69
CA CYS A 86 -6.39 4.50 25.98
C CYS A 86 -5.62 3.33 26.59
N ASP A 87 -5.23 3.48 27.86
CA ASP A 87 -4.57 2.45 28.66
C ASP A 87 -5.55 1.35 29.15
N VAL A 88 -6.67 1.14 28.45
CA VAL A 88 -7.69 0.15 28.88
C VAL A 88 -7.10 -1.27 28.86
N CYS A 89 -6.10 -1.53 28.00
CA CYS A 89 -5.61 -2.89 27.77
C CYS A 89 -4.11 -3.10 28.06
N GLU A 90 -3.28 -2.08 28.29
CA GLU A 90 -1.83 -2.28 28.21
C GLU A 90 -0.93 -1.97 29.43
N PRO A 91 -1.40 -1.74 30.67
CA PRO A 91 -0.46 -1.60 31.80
C PRO A 91 0.32 -2.89 32.08
N THR A 92 -0.31 -4.06 31.85
CA THR A 92 0.33 -5.36 32.01
C THR A 92 1.35 -5.61 30.89
N LEU A 93 0.98 -5.30 29.66
CA LEU A 93 1.86 -5.45 28.49
C LEU A 93 3.09 -4.55 28.60
N MET A 94 2.91 -3.29 29.01
CA MET A 94 4.02 -2.36 29.22
C MET A 94 4.98 -2.85 30.29
N LYS A 95 4.47 -3.37 31.41
CA LYS A 95 5.29 -3.94 32.48
C LYS A 95 6.04 -5.19 32.03
N GLU A 96 5.43 -6.03 31.21
CA GLU A 96 6.08 -7.21 30.63
C GLU A 96 7.24 -6.81 29.72
N ILE A 97 7.04 -5.82 28.85
CA ILE A 97 8.07 -5.27 27.97
C ILE A 97 9.24 -4.71 28.80
N GLU A 98 8.94 -3.94 29.85
CA GLU A 98 9.97 -3.38 30.75
C GLU A 98 10.82 -4.48 31.41
N LEU A 99 10.17 -5.50 31.97
CA LEU A 99 10.85 -6.62 32.63
C LEU A 99 11.70 -7.44 31.67
N ASP A 100 11.23 -7.64 30.43
CA ASP A 100 12.00 -8.36 29.40
C ASP A 100 13.24 -7.56 28.96
N LEU A 101 13.10 -6.25 28.80
CA LEU A 101 14.24 -5.36 28.49
C LEU A 101 15.29 -5.40 29.61
N GLU A 102 14.87 -5.34 30.87
CA GLU A 102 15.77 -5.43 32.01
C GLU A 102 16.49 -6.79 32.08
N ASN A 103 15.78 -7.89 31.84
CA ASN A 103 16.37 -9.22 31.78
C ASN A 103 17.44 -9.32 30.67
N LYS A 104 17.15 -8.80 29.48
CA LYS A 104 18.11 -8.73 28.36
C LYS A 104 19.34 -7.90 28.72
N ARG A 105 19.15 -6.77 29.41
CA ARG A 105 20.26 -5.92 29.89
C ARG A 105 21.17 -6.67 30.86
N LEU A 106 20.60 -7.32 31.87
CA LEU A 106 21.35 -8.10 32.86
C LEU A 106 22.09 -9.28 32.23
N LYS A 107 21.46 -9.98 31.27
CA LYS A 107 22.13 -11.04 30.51
C LYS A 107 23.34 -10.53 29.74
N ASN A 108 23.23 -9.37 29.10
CA ASN A 108 24.36 -8.75 28.41
C ASN A 108 25.50 -8.39 29.37
N GLU A 109 25.19 -7.86 30.56
CA GLU A 109 26.19 -7.58 31.59
C GLU A 109 26.87 -8.85 32.10
N PHE A 110 26.10 -9.92 32.33
CA PHE A 110 26.65 -11.21 32.73
C PHE A 110 27.57 -11.82 31.66
N LEU A 111 27.16 -11.76 30.40
CA LEU A 111 27.99 -12.22 29.27
C LEU A 111 29.29 -11.42 29.17
N LYS A 112 29.25 -10.09 29.36
CA LYS A 112 30.46 -9.26 29.38
C LYS A 112 31.45 -9.71 30.47
N LYS A 113 30.97 -9.96 31.69
CA LYS A 113 31.81 -10.46 32.79
C LYS A 113 32.40 -11.83 32.48
N GLN A 114 31.62 -12.74 31.88
CA GLN A 114 32.13 -14.05 31.47
C GLN A 114 33.23 -13.92 30.41
N ILE A 115 33.05 -13.05 29.41
CA ILE A 115 34.07 -12.79 28.38
C ILE A 115 35.36 -12.27 29.03
N GLU A 116 35.25 -11.34 29.97
CA GLU A 116 36.40 -10.79 30.70
C GLU A 116 37.15 -11.87 31.50
N LEU A 117 36.41 -12.72 32.22
CA LEU A 117 37.00 -13.84 32.96
C LEU A 117 37.66 -14.85 32.03
N LEU A 118 37.03 -15.16 30.89
CA LEU A 118 37.60 -16.05 29.89
C LEU A 118 38.87 -15.45 29.28
N ALA A 119 38.90 -14.16 28.97
CA ALA A 119 40.08 -13.47 28.48
C ALA A 119 41.23 -13.53 29.51
N LYS A 120 40.95 -13.23 30.79
CA LYS A 120 41.94 -13.38 31.88
C LYS A 120 42.42 -14.82 32.02
N SER A 121 41.53 -15.81 31.86
CA SER A 121 41.92 -17.22 31.93
C SER A 121 42.77 -17.69 30.75
N GLN A 122 42.75 -16.99 29.60
CA GLN A 122 43.65 -17.29 28.47
C GLN A 122 45.11 -17.00 28.82
N GLU A 123 45.39 -16.05 29.72
CA GLU A 123 46.74 -15.76 30.21
C GLU A 123 47.37 -16.95 30.95
N TYR A 124 46.54 -17.86 31.50
CA TYR A 124 46.97 -19.03 32.28
C TYR A 124 46.86 -20.35 31.50
N ARG A 125 46.49 -20.30 30.20
CA ARG A 125 46.44 -21.51 29.37
C ARG A 125 47.87 -21.90 28.96
N CYS A 126 48.22 -23.16 29.19
CA CYS A 126 49.54 -23.75 28.93
C CYS A 126 49.90 -23.88 27.43
N CYS A 127 49.01 -23.49 26.51
CA CYS A 127 49.27 -23.43 25.07
C CYS A 127 49.02 -22.00 24.59
N PRO A 128 50.07 -21.23 24.23
CA PRO A 128 49.90 -19.90 23.68
C PRO A 128 49.15 -19.96 22.34
N ALA A 129 48.34 -18.95 22.06
CA ALA A 129 47.63 -18.85 20.79
C ALA A 129 48.64 -18.74 19.62
N GLY A 130 48.87 -19.85 18.90
CA GLY A 130 49.78 -19.87 17.75
C GLY A 130 50.59 -21.16 17.56
N GLU A 131 50.61 -22.10 18.50
CA GLU A 131 51.27 -23.40 18.30
C GLU A 131 50.32 -24.38 17.59
N ALA A 132 50.48 -24.52 16.27
CA ALA A 132 49.94 -25.67 15.54
C ALA A 132 50.77 -26.91 15.89
N GLU A 133 50.11 -28.02 16.22
CA GLU A 133 50.77 -29.30 16.49
C GLU A 133 51.65 -29.70 15.30
N PRO A 134 52.96 -29.97 15.51
CA PRO A 134 53.77 -30.58 14.47
C PRO A 134 53.29 -32.02 14.24
N ALA A 135 53.08 -32.37 12.97
CA ALA A 135 52.70 -33.69 12.48
C ALA A 135 53.69 -34.80 12.85
#